data_AF-A0A7V4I941-F1
#
_entry.id   AF-A0A7V4I941-F1
#
_cell.length_a   1.000
_cell.length_b   1.000
_cell.length_c   1.000
_cell.angle_alpha   90.00
_cell.angle_beta   90.00
_cell.angle_gamma   90.00
#
_symmetry.space_group_name_H-M   'P 1'
#
loop_
_entity.id
_entity.type
_entity.pdbx_description
1 polymer ?
#
loop_
_entity_poly.entity_id
_entity_poly.type
_entity_poly.pdbx_seq_one_letter_code
_entity_poly.pdbx_strand_id
1 'polypeptide(L)'
;MEQIISVLIIILAGIFQGSFILPMTLVKGWKWENSWLLFSFAGMIILNFLLATIFVRELSHVYAAVPGRDFALPALFGFGWGIGAVLFGIGMDKLGMALGYPIIMGLTASMGALLPLFILHSGDILKPSGLILIAGVIIAVAGIILCSKAATMKAGNAAEKQAKERLSGGIIIAVAAGLLSSLPNIGFTFGSAIAQAATDSGTSPAMAGNAVWALFFSVGFIPNMLYTIFLMIKNRTLRLMISAFNIRNAGLGLLMAVLWIGSFYLYGYSSYNLGNLGNIVGWPLFISLSIVAGNLWGIWRGEWRSSSEKAKTKLNTGLVVLVVAMILFGISNLF
;
A
#
# COMPACT_ATOMS: atom_id res chain seq x y z
N MET A 1 26.69 -7.13 -4.07
CA MET A 1 25.96 -7.01 -5.34
C MET A 1 24.46 -7.27 -5.13
N GLU A 2 24.09 -8.33 -4.42
CA GLU A 2 22.68 -8.68 -4.14
C GLU A 2 21.89 -7.59 -3.40
N GLN A 3 22.44 -6.97 -2.35
CA GLN A 3 21.76 -5.88 -1.63
C GLN A 3 21.45 -4.66 -2.49
N ILE A 4 22.34 -4.29 -3.43
CA ILE A 4 22.10 -3.18 -4.35
C ILE A 4 20.93 -3.52 -5.28
N ILE A 5 20.89 -4.75 -5.77
CA ILE A 5 19.78 -5.24 -6.59
C ILE A 5 18.47 -5.19 -5.79
N SER A 6 18.46 -5.60 -4.52
CA SER A 6 17.28 -5.52 -3.65
C SER A 6 16.79 -4.08 -3.46
N VAL A 7 17.71 -3.13 -3.26
CA VAL A 7 17.38 -1.70 -3.16
C VAL A 7 16.82 -1.16 -4.48
N LEU A 8 17.36 -1.55 -5.63
CA LEU A 8 16.79 -1.15 -6.92
C LEU A 8 15.39 -1.73 -7.13
N ILE A 9 15.16 -2.98 -6.70
CA ILE A 9 13.86 -3.63 -6.78
C ILE A 9 12.84 -2.95 -5.85
N ILE A 10 13.22 -2.56 -4.63
CA ILE A 10 12.29 -1.87 -3.72
C ILE A 10 11.96 -0.46 -4.22
N ILE A 11 12.90 0.23 -4.87
CA ILE A 11 12.65 1.49 -5.57
C ILE A 11 11.62 1.28 -6.68
N LEU A 12 11.81 0.25 -7.51
CA LEU A 12 10.86 -0.10 -8.57
C LEU A 12 9.47 -0.44 -8.00
N ALA A 13 9.42 -1.22 -6.91
CA ALA A 13 8.19 -1.55 -6.20
C ALA A 13 7.48 -0.27 -5.73
N GLY A 14 8.21 0.65 -5.10
CA GLY A 14 7.67 1.93 -4.66
C GLY A 14 7.16 2.80 -5.81
N ILE A 15 7.84 2.82 -6.95
CA ILE A 15 7.37 3.51 -8.17
C ILE A 15 6.07 2.88 -8.67
N PHE A 16 6.00 1.56 -8.74
CA PHE A 16 4.78 0.83 -9.14
C PHE A 16 3.62 1.17 -8.19
N GLN A 17 3.88 1.15 -6.88
CA GLN A 17 2.91 1.50 -5.84
C GLN A 17 2.51 2.98 -5.85
N GLY A 18 3.39 3.90 -6.24
CA GLY A 18 3.01 5.30 -6.41
C GLY A 18 2.21 5.56 -7.69
N SER A 19 2.33 4.66 -8.67
CA SER A 19 1.76 4.81 -10.01
C SER A 19 0.41 4.12 -10.19
N PHE A 20 0.03 3.14 -9.37
CA PHE A 20 -1.15 2.31 -9.64
C PHE A 20 -2.49 3.09 -9.68
N ILE A 21 -2.59 4.25 -9.05
CA ILE A 21 -3.80 5.11 -9.11
C ILE A 21 -3.84 5.94 -10.39
N LEU A 22 -2.70 6.20 -11.03
CA LEU A 22 -2.60 7.04 -12.22
C LEU A 22 -3.53 6.58 -13.36
N PRO A 23 -3.58 5.30 -13.75
CA PRO A 23 -4.48 4.86 -14.82
C PRO A 23 -5.96 5.15 -14.54
N MET A 24 -6.40 5.11 -13.27
CA MET A 24 -7.79 5.41 -12.89
C MET A 24 -8.21 6.82 -13.31
N THR A 25 -7.31 7.78 -13.22
CA THR A 25 -7.60 9.18 -13.60
C THR A 25 -7.78 9.38 -15.11
N LEU A 26 -7.37 8.39 -15.92
CA LEU A 26 -7.50 8.40 -17.38
C LEU A 26 -8.77 7.68 -17.85
N VAL A 27 -9.45 6.98 -16.95
CA VAL A 27 -10.72 6.28 -17.19
C VAL A 27 -11.81 7.31 -17.46
N LYS A 28 -12.61 7.09 -18.51
CA LYS A 28 -13.70 7.98 -18.90
C LYS A 28 -15.05 7.26 -18.84
N GLY A 29 -16.07 7.95 -18.34
CA GLY A 29 -17.45 7.44 -18.31
C GLY A 29 -17.74 6.40 -17.22
N TRP A 30 -16.74 5.86 -16.54
CA TRP A 30 -16.93 5.00 -15.37
C TRP A 30 -16.83 5.80 -14.08
N LYS A 31 -17.51 5.32 -13.04
CA LYS A 31 -17.37 5.84 -11.68
C LYS A 31 -16.25 5.10 -10.93
N TRP A 32 -15.95 5.56 -9.73
CA TRP A 32 -14.90 4.99 -8.88
C TRP A 32 -15.17 3.50 -8.62
N GLU A 33 -16.40 3.13 -8.26
CA GLU A 33 -16.78 1.76 -7.91
C GLU A 33 -16.59 0.77 -9.06
N ASN A 34 -16.84 1.19 -10.31
CA ASN A 34 -16.64 0.34 -11.50
C ASN A 34 -15.15 0.08 -11.75
N SER A 35 -14.35 1.14 -11.65
CA SER A 35 -12.90 1.08 -11.91
C SER A 35 -12.20 0.31 -10.79
N TRP A 36 -12.61 0.55 -9.54
CA TRP A 36 -12.08 -0.11 -8.35
C TRP A 36 -12.44 -1.59 -8.30
N LEU A 37 -13.67 -1.98 -8.66
CA LEU A 37 -14.04 -3.39 -8.72
C LEU A 37 -13.21 -4.16 -9.76
N LEU A 38 -13.08 -3.60 -10.97
CA LEU A 38 -12.28 -4.23 -12.02
C LEU A 38 -10.82 -4.39 -11.56
N PHE A 39 -10.24 -3.32 -11.02
CA PHE A 39 -8.90 -3.33 -10.44
C PHE A 39 -8.76 -4.40 -9.35
N SER A 40 -9.66 -4.43 -8.36
CA SER A 40 -9.57 -5.34 -7.22
C SER A 40 -9.73 -6.79 -7.66
N PHE A 41 -10.65 -7.07 -8.59
CA PHE A 41 -10.82 -8.43 -9.11
C PHE A 41 -9.61 -8.86 -9.96
N ALA A 42 -9.15 -8.02 -10.88
CA ALA A 42 -7.99 -8.33 -11.71
C ALA A 42 -6.70 -8.46 -10.89
N GLY A 43 -6.49 -7.57 -9.91
CA GLY A 43 -5.26 -7.51 -9.13
C GLY A 43 -5.22 -8.52 -8.00
N MET A 44 -6.24 -8.53 -7.13
CA MET A 44 -6.24 -9.31 -5.89
C MET A 44 -6.66 -10.78 -6.09
N ILE A 45 -7.33 -11.09 -7.21
CA ILE A 45 -7.72 -12.45 -7.59
C ILE A 45 -6.91 -12.91 -8.80
N ILE A 46 -7.18 -12.40 -10.00
CA ILE A 46 -6.64 -12.99 -11.24
C ILE A 46 -5.12 -12.97 -11.26
N LEU A 47 -4.52 -11.78 -11.19
CA LEU A 47 -3.07 -11.61 -11.27
C LEU A 47 -2.38 -12.15 -10.01
N ASN A 48 -3.00 -12.00 -8.84
CA ASN A 48 -2.43 -12.54 -7.61
C ASN A 48 -2.30 -14.07 -7.67
N PHE A 49 -3.35 -14.79 -8.09
CA PHE A 49 -3.26 -16.25 -8.27
C PHE A 49 -2.33 -16.63 -9.42
N LEU A 50 -2.33 -15.89 -10.53
CA LEU A 50 -1.43 -16.14 -11.65
C LEU A 50 0.05 -16.02 -11.24
N LEU A 51 0.42 -14.94 -10.54
CA LEU A 51 1.78 -14.74 -10.06
C LEU A 51 2.13 -15.79 -9.01
N ALA A 52 1.20 -16.15 -8.12
CA ALA A 52 1.43 -17.18 -7.13
C ALA A 52 1.71 -18.55 -7.77
N THR A 53 0.99 -18.96 -8.81
CA THR A 53 1.25 -20.24 -9.49
C THR A 53 2.51 -20.23 -10.35
N ILE A 54 2.95 -19.06 -10.82
CA ILE A 54 4.23 -18.90 -11.53
C ILE A 54 5.41 -19.01 -10.54
N PHE A 55 5.28 -18.41 -9.36
CA PHE A 55 6.40 -18.24 -8.43
C PHE A 55 6.44 -19.26 -7.29
N VAL A 56 5.33 -19.92 -6.98
CA VAL A 56 5.23 -20.96 -5.96
C VAL A 56 5.00 -22.30 -6.64
N ARG A 57 5.90 -23.24 -6.39
CA ARG A 57 5.76 -24.60 -6.90
C ARG A 57 4.62 -25.30 -6.19
N GLU A 58 3.76 -25.93 -6.99
CA GLU A 58 2.66 -26.77 -6.50
C GLU A 58 1.79 -26.09 -5.43
N LEU A 59 1.38 -24.83 -5.67
CA LEU A 59 0.62 -24.01 -4.71
C LEU A 59 -0.61 -24.73 -4.11
N SER A 60 -1.28 -25.60 -4.87
CA SER A 60 -2.39 -26.42 -4.37
C SER A 60 -1.95 -27.42 -3.30
N HIS A 61 -0.80 -28.10 -3.50
CA HIS A 61 -0.25 -29.04 -2.52
C HIS A 61 0.26 -28.30 -1.28
N VAL A 62 0.86 -27.12 -1.45
CA VAL A 62 1.25 -26.25 -0.34
C VAL A 62 0.05 -25.97 0.56
N TYR A 63 -1.09 -25.55 -0.01
CA TYR A 63 -2.27 -25.28 0.78
C TYR A 63 -2.91 -26.54 1.37
N ALA A 64 -2.83 -27.69 0.69
CA ALA A 64 -3.33 -28.95 1.24
C ALA A 64 -2.48 -29.48 2.40
N ALA A 65 -1.18 -29.15 2.45
CA ALA A 65 -0.25 -29.59 3.47
C ALA A 65 -0.33 -28.78 4.77
N VAL A 66 -0.88 -27.56 4.74
CA VAL A 66 -0.96 -26.67 5.90
C VAL A 66 -2.23 -26.96 6.71
N PRO A 67 -2.16 -27.06 8.04
CA PRO A 67 -3.34 -27.18 8.89
C PRO A 67 -4.31 -25.99 8.72
N GLY A 68 -5.61 -26.26 8.62
CA GLY A 68 -6.65 -25.24 8.41
C GLY A 68 -6.61 -24.04 9.38
N ARG A 69 -6.18 -24.26 10.63
CA ARG A 69 -6.04 -23.22 11.66
C ARG A 69 -4.99 -22.16 11.29
N ASP A 70 -3.95 -22.53 10.54
CA ASP A 70 -2.83 -21.65 10.22
C ASP A 70 -3.18 -20.66 9.09
N PHE A 71 -4.33 -20.87 8.42
CA PHE A 71 -4.91 -19.91 7.47
C PHE A 71 -5.69 -18.78 8.16
N ALA A 72 -6.16 -19.00 9.40
CA ALA A 72 -7.15 -18.12 10.03
C ALA A 72 -6.63 -16.70 10.25
N LEU A 73 -5.41 -16.55 10.79
CA LEU A 73 -4.82 -15.23 11.06
C LEU A 73 -4.42 -14.50 9.77
N PRO A 74 -3.69 -15.10 8.81
CA PRO A 74 -3.42 -14.46 7.52
C PRO A 74 -4.69 -14.03 6.79
N ALA A 75 -5.74 -14.87 6.79
CA ALA A 75 -7.02 -14.55 6.18
C ALA A 75 -7.72 -13.39 6.91
N LEU A 76 -7.76 -13.40 8.25
CA LEU A 76 -8.35 -12.32 9.05
C LEU A 76 -7.65 -10.99 8.80
N PHE A 77 -6.31 -10.98 8.75
CA PHE A 77 -5.56 -9.77 8.44
C PHE A 77 -5.74 -9.32 6.99
N GLY A 78 -5.87 -10.25 6.04
CA GLY A 78 -6.24 -9.95 4.66
C GLY A 78 -7.60 -9.28 4.56
N PHE A 79 -8.60 -9.84 5.24
CA PHE A 79 -9.94 -9.25 5.35
C PHE A 79 -9.90 -7.86 5.99
N GLY A 80 -9.17 -7.72 7.11
CA GLY A 80 -8.97 -6.45 7.80
C GLY A 80 -8.33 -5.40 6.88
N TRP A 81 -7.28 -5.78 6.15
CA TRP A 81 -6.65 -4.91 5.16
C TRP A 81 -7.62 -4.50 4.05
N GLY A 82 -8.46 -5.42 3.57
CA GLY A 82 -9.51 -5.12 2.61
C GLY A 82 -10.49 -4.06 3.10
N ILE A 83 -10.90 -4.13 4.37
CA ILE A 83 -11.68 -3.07 5.03
C ILE A 83 -10.87 -1.77 5.07
N GLY A 84 -9.59 -1.85 5.42
CA GLY A 84 -8.67 -0.70 5.41
C GLY A 84 -8.61 0.01 4.07
N ALA A 85 -8.54 -0.72 2.96
CA ALA A 85 -8.54 -0.17 1.61
C ALA A 85 -9.86 0.56 1.27
N VAL A 86 -11.00 0.03 1.70
CA VAL A 86 -12.31 0.70 1.55
C VAL A 86 -12.39 1.96 2.41
N LEU A 87 -12.00 1.85 3.69
CA LEU A 87 -11.98 2.99 4.62
C LEU A 87 -10.97 4.05 4.18
N PHE A 88 -9.89 3.68 3.51
CA PHE A 88 -8.96 4.62 2.87
C PHE A 88 -9.73 5.49 1.88
N GLY A 89 -10.46 4.89 0.92
CA GLY A 89 -11.26 5.64 -0.04
C GLY A 89 -12.30 6.56 0.62
N ILE A 90 -13.03 6.05 1.62
CA ILE A 90 -14.03 6.83 2.36
C ILE A 90 -13.39 7.95 3.18
N GLY A 91 -12.26 7.67 3.84
CA GLY A 91 -11.52 8.63 4.65
C GLY A 91 -10.98 9.78 3.81
N MET A 92 -10.49 9.47 2.60
CA MET A 92 -10.06 10.46 1.62
C MET A 92 -11.20 11.35 1.14
N ASP A 93 -12.41 10.80 0.92
CA ASP A 93 -13.60 11.60 0.57
C ASP A 93 -14.08 12.49 1.73
N LYS A 94 -14.03 11.99 2.98
CA LYS A 94 -14.53 12.71 4.16
C LYS A 94 -13.58 13.79 4.69
N LEU A 95 -12.29 13.50 4.77
CA LEU A 95 -11.29 14.39 5.36
C LEU A 95 -10.47 15.15 4.31
N GLY A 96 -10.55 14.75 3.04
CA GLY A 96 -9.72 15.29 1.98
C GLY A 96 -8.23 14.93 2.11
N MET A 97 -7.46 15.36 1.12
CA MET A 97 -6.00 15.18 1.07
C MET A 97 -5.26 15.87 2.24
N ALA A 98 -5.88 16.88 2.85
CA ALA A 98 -5.30 17.74 3.89
C ALA A 98 -5.12 17.05 5.25
N LEU A 99 -6.09 16.22 5.64
CA LEU A 99 -6.14 15.59 6.95
C LEU A 99 -6.16 14.06 6.85
N GLY A 100 -6.91 13.49 5.90
CA GLY A 100 -7.05 12.04 5.78
C GLY A 100 -5.75 11.37 5.36
N TYR A 101 -5.14 11.87 4.28
CA TYR A 101 -3.92 11.30 3.73
C TYR A 101 -2.76 11.18 4.74
N PRO A 102 -2.37 12.25 5.48
CA PRO A 102 -1.24 12.15 6.39
C PRO A 102 -1.51 11.25 7.59
N ILE A 103 -2.75 11.22 8.10
CA ILE A 103 -3.12 10.32 9.20
C ILE A 103 -3.00 8.87 8.72
N ILE A 104 -3.62 8.54 7.58
CA ILE A 104 -3.65 7.17 7.09
C ILE A 104 -2.24 6.70 6.72
N MET A 105 -1.53 7.44 5.86
CA MET A 105 -0.21 7.05 5.38
C MET A 105 0.84 7.08 6.51
N GLY A 106 0.76 8.05 7.41
CA GLY A 106 1.63 8.15 8.57
C GLY A 106 1.47 6.94 9.50
N LEU A 107 0.23 6.55 9.80
CA LEU A 107 -0.06 5.34 10.58
C LEU A 107 0.36 4.07 9.85
N THR A 108 0.09 3.96 8.55
CA THR A 108 0.49 2.79 7.75
C THR A 108 2.00 2.60 7.71
N ALA A 109 2.76 3.68 7.49
CA ALA A 109 4.22 3.63 7.51
C ALA A 109 4.76 3.32 8.91
N SER A 110 4.25 4.01 9.93
CA SER A 110 4.75 3.87 11.30
C SER A 110 4.39 2.52 11.91
N MET A 111 3.13 2.11 11.85
CA MET A 111 2.69 0.84 12.44
C MET A 111 3.24 -0.35 11.69
N GLY A 112 3.33 -0.27 10.35
CA GLY A 112 3.89 -1.36 9.57
C GLY A 112 5.37 -1.61 9.87
N ALA A 113 6.13 -0.60 10.28
CA ALA A 113 7.54 -0.73 10.67
C ALA A 113 7.72 -1.03 12.17
N LEU A 114 7.09 -0.21 13.02
CA LEU A 114 7.32 -0.21 14.46
C LEU A 114 6.68 -1.40 15.15
N LEU A 115 5.49 -1.85 14.72
CA LEU A 115 4.82 -2.95 15.41
C LEU A 115 5.61 -4.26 15.32
N PRO A 116 6.13 -4.68 14.15
CA PRO A 116 7.07 -5.80 14.07
C PRO A 116 8.35 -5.58 14.88
N LEU A 117 8.90 -4.34 14.93
CA LEU A 117 10.07 -4.03 15.76
C LEU A 117 9.77 -4.27 17.25
N PHE A 118 8.66 -3.74 17.77
CA PHE A 118 8.32 -3.86 19.19
C PHE A 118 7.91 -5.27 19.62
N ILE A 119 7.26 -6.04 18.73
CA ILE A 119 6.74 -7.37 19.08
C ILE A 119 7.77 -8.47 18.79
N LEU A 120 8.46 -8.42 17.65
CA LEU A 120 9.31 -9.50 17.17
C LEU A 120 10.80 -9.24 17.38
N HIS A 121 11.21 -7.97 17.42
CA HIS A 121 12.62 -7.56 17.48
C HIS A 121 12.86 -6.57 18.63
N SER A 122 12.21 -6.78 19.77
CA SER A 122 12.25 -5.86 20.91
C SER A 122 13.67 -5.63 21.44
N GLY A 123 14.56 -6.62 21.30
CA GLY A 123 15.98 -6.52 21.65
C GLY A 123 16.79 -5.59 20.73
N ASP A 124 16.27 -5.23 19.56
CA ASP A 124 16.95 -4.36 18.59
C ASP A 124 16.55 -2.89 18.74
N ILE A 125 15.52 -2.57 19.53
CA ILE A 125 14.99 -1.20 19.70
C ILE A 125 16.07 -0.21 20.15
N LEU A 126 16.88 -0.58 21.14
CA LEU A 126 17.91 0.27 21.72
C LEU A 126 19.25 0.18 20.97
N LYS A 127 19.35 -0.69 19.95
CA LYS A 127 20.52 -0.78 19.10
C LYS A 127 20.54 0.39 18.11
N PRO A 128 21.71 0.73 17.53
CA PRO A 128 21.81 1.77 16.51
C PRO A 128 20.81 1.57 15.36
N SER A 129 20.61 0.34 14.88
CA SER A 129 19.64 0.03 13.83
C SER A 129 18.20 0.38 14.22
N GLY A 130 17.75 -0.02 15.41
CA GLY A 130 16.42 0.32 15.92
C GLY A 130 16.22 1.83 16.13
N LEU A 131 17.20 2.53 16.70
CA LEU A 131 17.12 3.98 16.93
C LEU A 131 17.09 4.77 15.63
N ILE A 132 17.91 4.40 14.64
CA ILE A 132 17.92 5.03 13.32
C ILE A 132 16.60 4.76 12.58
N LEU A 133 16.03 3.55 12.69
CA LEU A 133 14.72 3.25 12.13
C LEU A 133 13.62 4.13 12.74
N ILE A 134 13.57 4.24 14.07
CA ILE A 134 12.58 5.07 14.77
C ILE A 134 12.72 6.54 14.36
N ALA A 135 13.95 7.06 14.30
CA ALA A 135 14.23 8.40 13.81
C ALA A 135 13.74 8.57 12.36
N GLY A 136 14.02 7.60 11.49
CA GLY A 136 13.53 7.57 10.11
C GLY A 136 12.00 7.62 10.03
N VAL A 137 11.28 6.87 10.88
CA VAL A 137 9.81 6.88 10.93
C VAL A 137 9.29 8.26 11.33
N ILE A 138 9.89 8.89 12.34
CA ILE A 138 9.52 10.25 12.77
C ILE A 138 9.72 11.25 11.62
N ILE A 139 10.86 11.19 10.93
CA ILE A 139 11.15 12.07 9.79
C ILE A 139 10.20 11.78 8.62
N ALA A 140 9.88 10.52 8.33
CA ALA A 140 8.91 10.15 7.30
C ALA A 140 7.53 10.76 7.59
N VAL A 141 7.04 10.62 8.84
CA VAL A 141 5.79 11.24 9.28
C VAL A 141 5.82 12.76 9.12
N ALA A 142 6.93 13.42 9.47
CA ALA A 142 7.09 14.85 9.24
C ALA A 142 7.00 15.22 7.74
N GLY A 143 7.65 14.44 6.87
CA GLY A 143 7.58 14.60 5.41
C GLY A 143 6.16 14.42 4.85
N ILE A 144 5.43 13.41 5.33
CA ILE A 144 4.02 13.16 5.00
C ILE A 144 3.15 14.36 5.41
N ILE A 145 3.36 14.91 6.61
CA ILE A 145 2.63 16.08 7.11
C ILE A 145 2.90 17.31 6.23
N LEU A 146 4.14 17.53 5.81
CA LEU A 146 4.50 18.64 4.92
C LEU A 146 3.84 18.50 3.54
N CYS A 147 3.90 17.32 2.93
CA CYS A 147 3.25 17.04 1.64
C CYS A 147 1.73 17.24 1.74
N SER A 148 1.11 16.80 2.84
CA SER A 148 -0.30 17.02 3.08
C SER A 148 -0.66 18.50 3.21
N LYS A 149 0.08 19.26 4.03
CA LYS A 149 -0.13 20.70 4.17
C LYS A 149 0.00 21.43 2.83
N ALA A 150 0.91 21.00 1.97
CA ALA A 150 1.03 21.53 0.61
C ALA A 150 -0.22 21.22 -0.25
N ALA A 151 -0.74 20.00 -0.16
CA ALA A 151 -1.96 19.60 -0.86
C ALA A 151 -3.19 20.41 -0.41
N THR A 152 -3.30 20.73 0.89
CA THR A 152 -4.33 21.64 1.42
C THR A 152 -4.23 23.03 0.81
N MET A 153 -3.01 23.59 0.78
CA MET A 153 -2.77 24.93 0.23
C MET A 153 -3.08 25.00 -1.27
N LYS A 154 -2.94 23.88 -2.00
CA LYS A 154 -3.37 23.73 -3.39
C LYS A 154 -4.90 23.68 -3.53
N ALA A 155 -5.61 23.03 -2.59
CA ALA A 155 -7.07 22.89 -2.62
C ALA A 155 -7.84 24.17 -2.20
N GLY A 156 -7.21 25.05 -1.41
CA GLY A 156 -7.77 26.33 -0.97
C GLY A 156 -8.78 26.25 0.17
N ASN A 157 -9.25 27.42 0.64
CA ASN A 157 -10.02 27.59 1.89
C ASN A 157 -11.38 26.86 1.91
N ALA A 158 -11.99 26.61 0.75
CA ALA A 158 -13.29 25.94 0.65
C ALA A 158 -13.20 24.46 1.10
N ALA A 159 -12.12 23.76 0.71
CA ALA A 159 -11.86 22.38 1.11
C ALA A 159 -11.54 22.28 2.62
N GLU A 160 -10.87 23.30 3.17
CA GLU A 160 -10.50 23.37 4.59
C GLU A 160 -11.73 23.54 5.50
N LYS A 161 -12.69 24.37 5.09
CA LYS A 161 -13.96 24.56 5.81
C LYS A 161 -14.81 23.30 5.82
N GLN A 162 -14.90 22.60 4.69
CA GLN A 162 -15.69 21.37 4.55
C GLN A 162 -15.08 20.18 5.30
N ALA A 163 -13.75 20.09 5.38
CA ALA A 163 -13.04 19.11 6.21
C ALA A 163 -13.26 19.36 7.71
N LYS A 164 -13.33 20.62 8.14
CA LYS A 164 -13.54 21.02 9.53
C LYS A 164 -14.95 20.67 10.05
N GLU A 165 -15.97 20.68 9.19
CA GLU A 165 -17.35 20.30 9.53
C GLU A 165 -17.53 18.77 9.65
N ARG A 166 -16.68 17.95 9.02
CA ARG A 166 -16.78 16.47 8.97
C ARG A 166 -15.77 15.76 9.88
N LEU A 167 -15.14 16.51 10.78
CA LEU A 167 -13.90 16.16 11.47
C LEU A 167 -14.01 14.94 12.41
N SER A 168 -15.08 14.83 13.21
CA SER A 168 -15.18 13.82 14.27
C SER A 168 -15.34 12.39 13.73
N GLY A 169 -16.18 12.18 12.71
CA GLY A 169 -16.34 10.87 12.07
C GLY A 169 -15.23 10.52 11.09
N GLY A 170 -14.64 11.52 10.43
CA GLY A 170 -13.58 11.31 9.46
C GLY A 170 -12.28 10.83 10.09
N ILE A 171 -11.90 11.37 11.26
CA ILE A 171 -10.65 10.99 11.95
C ILE A 171 -10.69 9.52 12.37
N ILE A 172 -11.79 9.03 12.94
CA ILE A 172 -11.92 7.62 13.33
C ILE A 172 -11.74 6.71 12.12
N ILE A 173 -12.34 7.06 10.98
CA ILE A 173 -12.22 6.31 9.72
C ILE A 173 -10.77 6.32 9.22
N ALA A 174 -10.08 7.46 9.27
CA ALA A 174 -8.69 7.57 8.84
C ALA A 174 -7.72 6.80 9.76
N VAL A 175 -7.95 6.83 11.07
CA VAL A 175 -7.16 6.03 12.02
C VAL A 175 -7.38 4.55 11.76
N ALA A 176 -8.63 4.11 11.64
CA ALA A 176 -8.96 2.72 11.33
C ALA A 176 -8.35 2.28 9.99
N ALA A 177 -8.45 3.11 8.95
CA ALA A 177 -7.83 2.85 7.64
C ALA A 177 -6.30 2.73 7.75
N GLY A 178 -5.64 3.62 8.50
CA GLY A 178 -4.19 3.58 8.71
C GLY A 178 -3.70 2.32 9.42
N LEU A 179 -4.39 1.94 10.51
CA LEU A 179 -4.10 0.72 11.26
C LEU A 179 -4.30 -0.53 10.41
N LEU A 180 -5.47 -0.66 9.77
CA LEU A 180 -5.79 -1.80 8.92
C LEU A 180 -4.89 -1.90 7.67
N SER A 181 -4.46 -0.76 7.12
CA SER A 181 -3.56 -0.73 5.97
C SER A 181 -2.13 -1.17 6.30
N SER A 182 -1.75 -1.22 7.58
CA SER A 182 -0.46 -1.75 8.03
C SER A 182 -0.43 -3.28 8.17
N LEU A 183 -1.60 -3.93 8.12
CA LEU A 183 -1.75 -5.37 8.29
C LEU A 183 -0.99 -6.25 7.29
N PRO A 184 -0.65 -5.86 6.04
CA PRO A 184 0.11 -6.74 5.14
C PRO A 184 1.46 -7.16 5.70
N ASN A 185 2.19 -6.24 6.36
CA ASN A 185 3.49 -6.58 6.95
C ASN A 185 3.36 -7.51 8.17
N ILE A 186 2.27 -7.34 8.92
CA ILE A 186 1.94 -8.17 10.09
C ILE A 186 1.46 -9.55 9.64
N GLY A 187 0.51 -9.61 8.71
CA GLY A 187 -0.07 -10.83 8.18
C GLY A 187 0.93 -11.72 7.46
N PHE A 188 1.97 -11.13 6.86
CA PHE A 188 3.10 -11.89 6.34
C PHE A 188 3.82 -12.70 7.43
N THR A 189 4.05 -12.09 8.61
CA THR A 189 4.69 -12.76 9.75
C THR A 189 3.87 -13.97 10.23
N PHE A 190 2.55 -13.82 10.31
CA PHE A 190 1.65 -14.90 10.76
C PHE A 190 1.37 -15.95 9.66
N GLY A 191 1.89 -15.75 8.44
CA GLY A 191 1.81 -16.71 7.34
C GLY A 191 3.01 -17.66 7.24
N SER A 192 3.89 -17.70 8.25
CA SER A 192 5.14 -18.47 8.21
C SER A 192 4.95 -19.96 7.93
N ALA A 193 3.89 -20.58 8.45
CA ALA A 193 3.57 -21.99 8.16
C ALA A 193 3.29 -22.25 6.68
N ILE A 194 2.60 -21.32 6.01
CA ILE A 194 2.30 -21.39 4.57
C ILE A 194 3.59 -21.20 3.77
N ALA A 195 4.42 -20.23 4.14
CA ALA A 195 5.71 -20.00 3.51
C ALA A 195 6.68 -21.19 3.71
N GLN A 196 6.65 -21.82 4.88
CA GLN A 196 7.47 -23.01 5.14
C GLN A 196 7.02 -24.18 4.25
N ALA A 197 5.72 -24.48 4.19
CA ALA A 197 5.20 -25.54 3.31
C ALA A 197 5.53 -25.28 1.82
N ALA A 198 5.53 -24.02 1.39
CA ALA A 198 5.97 -23.64 0.04
C ALA A 198 7.46 -23.96 -0.19
N THR A 199 8.30 -23.68 0.81
CA THR A 199 9.74 -23.97 0.78
C THR A 199 9.99 -25.47 0.76
N ASP A 200 9.27 -26.24 1.58
CA ASP A 200 9.35 -27.69 1.65
C ASP A 200 8.92 -28.35 0.32
N SER A 201 8.03 -27.69 -0.43
CA SER A 201 7.62 -28.07 -1.80
C SER A 201 8.63 -27.62 -2.88
N GLY A 202 9.80 -27.12 -2.48
CA GLY A 202 10.90 -26.73 -3.38
C GLY A 202 10.78 -25.32 -3.96
N THR A 203 9.92 -24.46 -3.42
CA THR A 203 9.88 -23.03 -3.76
C THR A 203 11.09 -22.33 -3.12
N SER A 204 11.71 -21.38 -3.83
CA SER A 204 12.78 -20.57 -3.24
C SER A 204 12.26 -19.78 -2.03
N PRO A 205 13.00 -19.70 -0.91
CA PRO A 205 12.60 -18.92 0.27
C PRO A 205 12.22 -17.47 -0.03
N ALA A 206 12.88 -16.84 -1.00
CA ALA A 206 12.59 -15.47 -1.44
C ALA A 206 11.20 -15.32 -2.10
N MET A 207 10.63 -16.43 -2.59
CA MET A 207 9.35 -16.47 -3.30
C MET A 207 8.25 -17.20 -2.51
N ALA A 208 8.61 -17.92 -1.45
CA ALA A 208 7.68 -18.65 -0.59
C ALA A 208 6.61 -17.74 0.03
N GLY A 209 6.98 -16.50 0.34
CA GLY A 209 6.07 -15.47 0.83
C GLY A 209 4.90 -15.15 -0.09
N ASN A 210 5.03 -15.41 -1.39
CA ASN A 210 3.96 -15.18 -2.37
C ASN A 210 2.74 -16.09 -2.13
N ALA A 211 2.92 -17.27 -1.53
CA ALA A 211 1.82 -18.13 -1.13
C ALA A 211 0.97 -17.47 -0.02
N VAL A 212 1.59 -16.73 0.90
CA VAL A 212 0.87 -15.96 1.92
C VAL A 212 0.08 -14.83 1.28
N TRP A 213 0.68 -14.12 0.32
CA TRP A 213 0.04 -13.01 -0.39
C TRP A 213 -1.10 -13.42 -1.30
N ALA A 214 -0.99 -14.58 -1.93
CA ALA A 214 -2.06 -15.20 -2.68
C ALA A 214 -3.33 -15.31 -1.83
N LEU A 215 -3.23 -15.95 -0.66
CA LEU A 215 -4.34 -16.02 0.30
C LEU A 215 -4.76 -14.62 0.80
N PHE A 216 -3.80 -13.83 1.31
CA PHE A 216 -4.05 -12.58 2.00
C PHE A 216 -4.85 -11.59 1.14
N PHE A 217 -4.40 -11.30 -0.08
CA PHE A 217 -5.09 -10.35 -0.94
C PHE A 217 -6.38 -10.90 -1.51
N SER A 218 -6.48 -12.22 -1.74
CA SER A 218 -7.75 -12.82 -2.17
C SER A 218 -8.84 -12.75 -1.11
N VAL A 219 -8.48 -12.84 0.19
CA VAL A 219 -9.45 -12.57 1.27
C VAL A 219 -9.71 -11.06 1.38
N GLY A 220 -8.70 -10.22 1.20
CA GLY A 220 -8.84 -8.75 1.16
C GLY A 220 -9.68 -8.21 0.01
N PHE A 221 -9.89 -9.01 -1.05
CA PHE A 221 -10.84 -8.71 -2.12
C PHE A 221 -12.29 -8.67 -1.61
N ILE A 222 -12.65 -9.47 -0.61
CA ILE A 222 -14.06 -9.62 -0.17
C ILE A 222 -14.67 -8.28 0.26
N PRO A 223 -14.09 -7.50 1.20
CA PRO A 223 -14.63 -6.18 1.55
C PRO A 223 -14.68 -5.21 0.37
N ASN A 224 -13.66 -5.23 -0.49
CA ASN A 224 -13.57 -4.38 -1.68
C ASN A 224 -14.72 -4.68 -2.66
N MET A 225 -14.96 -5.96 -2.91
CA MET A 225 -16.05 -6.45 -3.76
C MET A 225 -17.41 -6.07 -3.18
N LEU A 226 -17.66 -6.39 -1.91
CA LEU A 226 -18.94 -6.11 -1.26
C LEU A 226 -19.26 -4.62 -1.28
N TYR A 227 -18.29 -3.77 -0.97
CA TYR A 227 -18.50 -2.32 -0.93
C TYR A 227 -18.69 -1.70 -2.32
N THR A 228 -17.91 -2.13 -3.30
CA THR A 228 -18.05 -1.62 -4.68
C THR A 228 -19.36 -2.09 -5.31
N ILE A 229 -19.77 -3.34 -5.11
CA ILE A 229 -21.09 -3.84 -5.55
C ILE A 229 -22.21 -3.06 -4.89
N PHE A 230 -22.13 -2.83 -3.58
CA PHE A 230 -23.09 -2.00 -2.86
C PHE A 230 -23.21 -0.60 -3.47
N LEU A 231 -22.07 0.08 -3.72
CA LEU A 231 -22.07 1.39 -4.37
C LEU A 231 -22.63 1.34 -5.80
N MET A 232 -22.32 0.31 -6.57
CA MET A 232 -22.83 0.18 -7.94
C MET A 232 -24.34 0.02 -8.00
N ILE A 233 -24.91 -0.73 -7.05
CA ILE A 233 -26.37 -0.87 -6.91
C ILE A 233 -26.98 0.46 -6.47
N LYS A 234 -26.42 1.07 -5.41
CA LYS A 234 -26.90 2.33 -4.84
C LYS A 234 -26.88 3.48 -5.84
N ASN A 235 -25.79 3.62 -6.59
CA ASN A 235 -25.57 4.69 -7.57
C ASN A 235 -26.12 4.34 -8.96
N ARG A 236 -26.65 3.13 -9.16
CA ARG A 236 -27.15 2.59 -10.44
C ARG A 236 -26.11 2.63 -11.56
N THR A 237 -24.86 2.37 -11.22
CA THR A 237 -23.71 2.45 -12.14
C THR A 237 -23.34 1.10 -12.77
N LEU A 238 -24.02 0.01 -12.39
CA LEU A 238 -23.86 -1.33 -13.00
C LEU A 238 -23.98 -1.30 -14.53
N ARG A 239 -24.93 -0.53 -15.06
CA ARG A 239 -25.14 -0.42 -16.51
C ARG A 239 -23.93 0.15 -17.24
N LEU A 240 -23.12 1.01 -16.60
CA LEU A 240 -21.94 1.62 -17.21
C LEU A 240 -20.85 0.59 -17.55
N MET A 241 -20.79 -0.54 -16.82
CA MET A 241 -19.84 -1.61 -17.13
C MET A 241 -20.27 -2.45 -18.33
N ILE A 242 -21.57 -2.55 -18.59
CA ILE A 242 -22.16 -3.38 -19.65
C ILE A 242 -22.41 -2.55 -20.92
N SER A 243 -23.11 -1.43 -20.81
CA SER A 243 -23.52 -0.60 -21.96
C SER A 243 -22.42 0.33 -22.46
N ALA A 244 -21.39 0.59 -21.65
CA ALA A 244 -20.23 1.40 -22.00
C ALA A 244 -18.94 0.61 -21.76
N PHE A 245 -18.95 -0.69 -22.08
CA PHE A 245 -17.75 -1.50 -22.07
C PHE A 245 -16.72 -0.87 -22.99
N ASN A 246 -15.61 -0.45 -22.41
CA ASN A 246 -14.57 0.28 -23.11
C ASN A 246 -13.26 -0.45 -22.88
N ILE A 247 -12.70 -1.02 -23.95
CA ILE A 247 -11.44 -1.77 -23.90
C ILE A 247 -10.29 -0.93 -23.33
N ARG A 248 -10.30 0.39 -23.55
CA ARG A 248 -9.33 1.32 -22.95
C ARG A 248 -9.51 1.38 -21.43
N ASN A 249 -10.74 1.47 -20.93
CA ASN A 249 -10.99 1.46 -19.48
C ASN A 249 -10.61 0.11 -18.86
N ALA A 250 -10.91 -0.99 -19.56
CA ALA A 250 -10.50 -2.32 -19.15
C ALA A 250 -8.96 -2.44 -19.06
N GLY A 251 -8.25 -2.02 -20.11
CA GLY A 251 -6.78 -1.99 -20.14
C GLY A 251 -6.18 -1.10 -19.06
N LEU A 252 -6.79 0.06 -18.77
CA LEU A 252 -6.36 0.94 -17.67
C LEU A 252 -6.57 0.25 -16.31
N GLY A 253 -7.71 -0.40 -16.07
CA GLY A 253 -7.96 -1.16 -14.84
C GLY A 253 -7.01 -2.35 -14.66
N LEU A 254 -6.68 -3.05 -15.75
CA LEU A 254 -5.65 -4.10 -15.75
C LEU A 254 -4.26 -3.53 -15.45
N LEU A 255 -3.92 -2.37 -16.01
CA LEU A 255 -2.65 -1.70 -15.71
C LEU A 255 -2.57 -1.30 -14.23
N MET A 256 -3.67 -0.79 -13.64
CA MET A 256 -3.72 -0.55 -12.19
C MET A 256 -3.42 -1.85 -11.41
N ALA A 257 -4.05 -2.94 -11.83
CA ALA A 257 -3.91 -4.24 -11.18
C ALA A 257 -2.46 -4.73 -11.24
N VAL A 258 -1.82 -4.69 -12.42
CA VAL A 258 -0.40 -5.07 -12.62
C VAL A 258 0.52 -4.22 -11.77
N LEU A 259 0.36 -2.89 -11.79
CA LEU A 259 1.20 -1.99 -11.00
C LEU A 259 1.06 -2.26 -9.51
N TRP A 260 -0.15 -2.45 -9.02
CA TRP A 260 -0.40 -2.67 -7.59
C TRP A 260 0.05 -4.04 -7.10
N ILE A 261 -0.35 -5.15 -7.75
CA ILE A 261 0.07 -6.47 -7.25
C ILE A 261 1.55 -6.71 -7.51
N GLY A 262 2.07 -6.20 -8.64
CA GLY A 262 3.48 -6.25 -8.97
C GLY A 262 4.33 -5.50 -7.95
N SER A 263 3.86 -4.37 -7.41
CA SER A 263 4.58 -3.64 -6.36
C SER A 263 4.76 -4.50 -5.11
N PHE A 264 3.73 -5.23 -4.68
CA PHE A 264 3.83 -6.14 -3.54
C PHE A 264 4.81 -7.26 -3.85
N TYR A 265 4.64 -8.00 -4.96
CA TYR A 265 5.54 -9.10 -5.33
C TYR A 265 7.02 -8.68 -5.38
N LEU A 266 7.31 -7.51 -5.97
CA LEU A 266 8.66 -6.92 -5.96
C LEU A 266 9.12 -6.54 -4.56
N TYR A 267 8.25 -5.93 -3.75
CA TYR A 267 8.53 -5.60 -2.36
C TYR A 267 8.94 -6.85 -1.57
N GLY A 268 8.24 -7.97 -1.72
CA GLY A 268 8.46 -9.17 -0.91
C GLY A 268 9.76 -9.88 -1.25
N TYR A 269 10.05 -9.93 -2.55
CA TYR A 269 11.35 -10.39 -3.02
C TYR A 269 12.48 -9.48 -2.50
N SER A 270 12.30 -8.16 -2.56
CA SER A 270 13.32 -7.23 -2.07
C SER A 270 13.50 -7.28 -0.55
N SER A 271 12.41 -7.38 0.22
CA SER A 271 12.44 -7.36 1.68
C SER A 271 13.07 -8.62 2.25
N TYR A 272 12.88 -9.78 1.60
CA TYR A 272 13.59 -11.00 1.94
C TYR A 272 15.11 -10.84 1.75
N ASN A 273 15.53 -10.32 0.58
CA ASN A 273 16.96 -10.20 0.24
C ASN A 273 17.68 -9.06 0.99
N LEU A 274 16.95 -8.12 1.60
CA LEU A 274 17.51 -7.09 2.47
C LEU A 274 18.02 -7.64 3.82
N GLY A 275 17.70 -8.90 4.15
CA GLY A 275 18.19 -9.57 5.36
C GLY A 275 17.25 -9.40 6.56
N ASN A 276 17.80 -9.54 7.78
CA ASN A 276 17.01 -9.75 9.00
C ASN A 276 16.03 -8.61 9.33
N LEU A 277 16.41 -7.36 9.02
CA LEU A 277 15.55 -6.18 9.20
C LEU A 277 14.83 -5.76 7.91
N GLY A 278 14.93 -6.54 6.84
CA GLY A 278 14.43 -6.18 5.51
C GLY A 278 12.92 -5.92 5.46
N ASN A 279 12.11 -6.66 6.22
CA ASN A 279 10.67 -6.40 6.33
C ASN A 279 10.34 -5.16 7.20
N ILE A 280 11.20 -4.84 8.16
CA ILE A 280 11.01 -3.71 9.08
C ILE A 280 11.40 -2.39 8.40
N VAL A 281 12.54 -2.40 7.70
CA VAL A 281 13.09 -1.26 6.97
C VAL A 281 12.41 -1.08 5.61
N GLY A 282 12.11 -2.19 4.94
CA GLY A 282 11.56 -2.18 3.59
C GLY A 282 10.17 -1.57 3.54
N TRP A 283 9.31 -1.84 4.52
CA TRP A 283 7.94 -1.31 4.52
C TRP A 283 7.87 0.23 4.52
N PRO A 284 8.48 0.95 5.48
CA PRO A 284 8.41 2.41 5.48
C PRO A 284 9.18 3.03 4.30
N LEU A 285 10.21 2.36 3.79
CA LEU A 285 10.89 2.72 2.55
C LEU A 285 9.94 2.62 1.34
N PHE A 286 9.26 1.48 1.18
CA PHE A 286 8.27 1.22 0.12
C PHE A 286 7.13 2.24 0.15
N ILE A 287 6.57 2.51 1.33
CA ILE A 287 5.51 3.50 1.50
C ILE A 287 6.03 4.90 1.15
N SER A 288 7.20 5.31 1.65
CA SER A 288 7.77 6.63 1.35
C SER A 288 8.03 6.83 -0.15
N LEU A 289 8.58 5.82 -0.83
CA LEU A 289 8.79 5.83 -2.28
C LEU A 289 7.47 5.97 -3.04
N SER A 290 6.41 5.28 -2.61
CA SER A 290 5.09 5.39 -3.25
C SER A 290 4.52 6.81 -3.17
N ILE A 291 4.73 7.50 -2.05
CA ILE A 291 4.29 8.89 -1.85
C ILE A 291 5.08 9.83 -2.76
N VAL A 292 6.39 9.65 -2.83
CA VAL A 292 7.25 10.46 -3.71
C VAL A 292 6.87 10.25 -5.17
N ALA A 293 6.76 9.00 -5.63
CA ALA A 293 6.40 8.68 -7.01
C ALA A 293 5.00 9.24 -7.38
N GLY A 294 4.00 9.09 -6.51
CA GLY A 294 2.66 9.64 -6.75
C GLY A 294 2.67 11.17 -6.87
N ASN A 295 3.42 11.88 -6.03
CA ASN A 295 3.55 13.34 -6.12
C ASN A 295 4.31 13.79 -7.37
N LEU A 296 5.36 13.07 -7.78
CA LEU A 296 6.08 13.36 -9.02
C LEU A 296 5.17 13.24 -10.25
N TRP A 297 4.29 12.23 -10.30
CA TRP A 297 3.27 12.14 -11.35
C TRP A 297 2.30 13.33 -11.32
N GLY A 298 1.87 13.77 -10.14
CA GLY A 298 1.02 14.95 -9.98
C GLY A 298 1.70 16.25 -10.47
N ILE A 299 3.00 16.40 -10.21
CA ILE A 299 3.80 17.53 -10.70
C ILE A 299 3.94 17.46 -12.22
N TRP A 300 4.29 16.30 -12.77
CA TRP A 300 4.49 16.10 -14.21
C TRP A 300 3.21 16.40 -15.02
N ARG A 301 2.05 15.98 -14.52
CA ARG A 301 0.74 16.31 -15.13
C ARG A 301 0.32 17.76 -14.98
N GLY A 302 1.13 18.58 -14.32
CA GLY A 302 0.89 20.00 -14.16
C GLY A 302 -0.21 20.33 -13.15
N GLU A 303 -0.61 19.40 -12.27
CA GLU A 303 -1.66 19.67 -11.29
C GLU A 303 -1.29 20.78 -10.30
N TRP A 304 0.01 21.06 -10.16
CA TRP A 304 0.55 22.08 -9.28
C TRP A 304 0.82 23.42 -9.98
N ARG A 305 0.57 23.54 -11.30
CA ARG A 305 0.87 24.76 -12.08
C ARG A 305 0.12 25.99 -11.55
N SER A 306 -1.14 25.81 -11.16
CA SER A 306 -2.01 26.86 -10.60
C SER A 306 -1.87 27.04 -9.08
N SER A 307 -1.01 26.26 -8.41
CA SER A 307 -0.80 26.34 -6.97
C SER A 307 0.14 27.49 -6.59
N SER A 308 -0.04 28.04 -5.39
CA SER A 308 0.86 29.08 -4.86
C SER A 308 2.30 28.58 -4.71
N GLU A 309 3.28 29.48 -4.85
CA GLU A 309 4.70 29.16 -4.66
C GLU A 309 5.00 28.61 -3.26
N LYS A 310 4.26 29.09 -2.24
CA LYS A 310 4.33 28.54 -0.87
C LYS A 310 3.89 27.08 -0.82
N ALA A 311 2.83 26.69 -1.55
CA ALA A 311 2.37 25.31 -1.62
C ALA A 311 3.42 24.42 -2.32
N LYS A 312 3.97 24.88 -3.46
CA LYS A 312 5.02 24.15 -4.19
C LYS A 312 6.29 23.95 -3.35
N THR A 313 6.75 25.01 -2.67
CA THR A 313 7.93 24.94 -1.79
C THR A 313 7.72 23.91 -0.68
N LYS A 314 6.55 23.94 -0.03
CA LYS A 314 6.21 23.02 1.07
C LYS A 314 6.11 21.56 0.60
N LEU A 315 5.59 21.33 -0.59
CA LEU A 315 5.60 20.02 -1.23
C LEU A 315 7.03 19.54 -1.43
N ASN A 316 7.87 20.35 -2.06
CA ASN A 316 9.27 20.01 -2.31
C ASN A 316 10.04 19.72 -1.02
N THR A 317 9.85 20.53 0.02
CA THR A 317 10.44 20.26 1.35
C THR A 317 9.94 18.93 1.91
N GLY A 318 8.65 18.63 1.82
CA GLY A 318 8.10 17.35 2.25
C GLY A 318 8.71 16.15 1.51
N LEU A 319 8.90 16.26 0.19
CA LEU A 319 9.54 15.23 -0.63
C LEU A 319 11.01 15.04 -0.26
N VAL A 320 11.75 16.12 -0.03
CA VAL A 320 13.15 16.04 0.42
C VAL A 320 13.24 15.37 1.79
N VAL A 321 12.36 15.73 2.73
CA VAL A 321 12.29 15.10 4.06
C VAL A 321 11.99 13.60 3.95
N LEU A 322 11.10 13.20 3.04
CA LEU A 322 10.85 11.78 2.77
C LEU A 322 12.10 11.06 2.22
N VAL A 323 12.83 11.70 1.31
CA VAL A 323 14.11 11.14 0.80
C VAL A 323 15.13 10.98 1.92
N VAL A 324 15.24 11.95 2.83
CA VAL A 324 16.11 11.82 4.02
C VAL A 324 15.66 10.64 4.89
N ALA A 325 14.37 10.47 5.14
CA ALA A 325 13.86 9.32 5.89
C ALA A 325 14.21 7.99 5.22
N MET A 326 14.09 7.91 3.89
CA MET A 326 14.46 6.72 3.11
C MET A 326 15.95 6.37 3.23
N ILE A 327 16.83 7.38 3.23
CA ILE A 327 18.26 7.19 3.45
C ILE A 327 18.51 6.62 4.86
N LEU A 328 17.84 7.15 5.89
CA LEU A 328 17.96 6.62 7.25
C LEU A 328 17.48 5.18 7.35
N PHE A 329 16.37 4.82 6.69
CA PHE A 329 15.94 3.43 6.60
C PHE A 329 17.03 2.55 5.99
N GLY A 330 17.60 2.94 4.85
CA GLY A 330 18.72 2.23 4.25
C GLY A 330 19.92 2.07 5.21
N ILE A 331 20.30 3.13 5.92
CA ILE A 331 21.39 3.12 6.90
C ILE A 331 21.08 2.21 8.09
N SER A 332 19.83 2.18 8.58
CA SER A 332 19.44 1.31 9.70
C SER A 332 19.63 -0.18 9.40
N ASN A 333 19.61 -0.57 8.12
CA ASN A 333 19.84 -1.95 7.69
C ASN A 333 21.32 -2.33 7.59
N LEU A 334 22.24 -1.36 7.73
CA LEU A 334 23.69 -1.58 7.67
C LEU A 334 24.31 -1.86 9.05
N PHE A 335 23.55 -1.63 10.13
CA PHE A 335 23.97 -1.82 11.53
C PHE A 335 23.19 -2.96 12.18
#